data_AF-A0A846E9Z6-F1
#
_entry.id   AF-A0A846E9Z6-F1
#
_cell.length_a   1.000
_cell.length_b   1.000
_cell.length_c   1.000
_cell.angle_alpha   90.00
_cell.angle_beta   90.00
_cell.angle_gamma   90.00
#
_symmetry.space_group_name_H-M   'P 1'
#
loop_
_entity.id
_entity.type
_entity.pdbx_description
1 polymer ?
#
loop_
_entity_poly.entity_id
_entity_poly.type
_entity_poly.pdbx_seq_one_letter_code
_entity_poly.pdbx_strand_id
1 'polypeptide(L)'
;MAHVKAPTPMQKQFADSYEEQRQEMFLHVARELTGRAKQRQLAKGKALDWEKFNEHFNHFYADYTADEILDEILNNCYWLASEQAVIDLHFRYIQDAVKASKRNVKEENDETDDFIK
;
A
#
# COMPACT_ATOMS: atom_id res chain seq x y z
N MET A 1 40.17 -15.29 -3.71
CA MET A 1 39.15 -14.26 -3.97
C MET A 1 37.80 -14.97 -4.01
N ALA A 2 36.88 -14.67 -3.09
CA ALA A 2 35.57 -15.30 -3.08
C ALA A 2 34.79 -14.84 -4.32
N HIS A 3 34.23 -15.79 -5.09
CA HIS A 3 33.29 -15.46 -6.16
C HIS A 3 32.05 -14.85 -5.52
N VAL A 4 31.90 -13.53 -5.62
CA VAL A 4 30.65 -12.85 -5.27
C VAL A 4 29.62 -13.31 -6.31
N LYS A 5 28.70 -14.18 -5.90
CA LYS A 5 27.59 -14.63 -6.77
C LYS A 5 26.72 -13.40 -7.08
N ALA A 6 26.42 -13.19 -8.36
CA ALA A 6 25.47 -12.17 -8.76
C ALA A 6 24.12 -12.42 -8.06
N PRO A 7 23.41 -11.36 -7.62
CA PRO A 7 22.11 -11.52 -6.96
C PRO A 7 21.11 -12.20 -7.88
N THR A 8 20.34 -13.14 -7.34
CA THR A 8 19.29 -13.87 -8.06
C THR A 8 18.17 -12.92 -8.48
N PRO A 9 17.33 -13.28 -9.47
CA PRO A 9 16.16 -12.48 -9.83
C PRO A 9 15.25 -12.18 -8.63
N MET A 10 15.06 -13.14 -7.72
CA MET A 10 14.32 -12.94 -6.47
C MET A 10 15.00 -11.92 -5.56
N GLN A 11 16.33 -11.97 -5.42
CA GLN A 11 17.09 -10.97 -4.65
C GLN A 11 17.10 -9.58 -5.31
N LYS A 12 16.83 -9.48 -6.61
CA LYS A 12 16.66 -8.19 -7.31
C LYS A 12 15.23 -7.66 -7.19
N GLN A 13 14.25 -8.55 -7.23
CA GLN A 13 12.82 -8.26 -7.12
C GLN A 13 12.43 -7.83 -5.70
N PHE A 14 13.05 -8.44 -4.70
CA PHE A 14 12.86 -8.17 -3.28
C PHE A 14 14.16 -7.57 -2.70
N ALA A 15 14.88 -6.78 -3.51
CA ALA A 15 16.16 -6.18 -3.14
C ALA A 15 16.03 -5.11 -2.05
N ASP A 16 14.83 -4.52 -1.93
CA ASP A 16 14.51 -3.64 -0.82
C ASP A 16 14.69 -4.43 0.47
N SER A 17 15.29 -3.80 1.47
CA SER A 17 15.38 -4.43 2.78
C SER A 17 13.96 -4.78 3.24
N TYR A 18 13.81 -5.92 3.90
CA TYR A 18 12.51 -6.36 4.44
C TYR A 18 11.81 -5.24 5.23
N GLU A 19 12.59 -4.37 5.86
CA GLU A 19 12.10 -3.22 6.62
C GLU A 19 11.53 -2.10 5.75
N GLU A 20 12.16 -1.77 4.61
CA GLU A 20 11.60 -0.81 3.64
C GLU A 20 10.27 -1.34 3.07
N GLN A 21 10.18 -2.64 2.76
CA GLN A 21 8.94 -3.25 2.29
C GLN A 21 7.83 -3.18 3.36
N ARG A 22 8.15 -3.44 4.63
CA ARG A 22 7.22 -3.28 5.74
C ARG A 22 6.75 -1.83 5.87
N GLN A 23 7.69 -0.88 5.82
CA GLN A 23 7.39 0.54 5.94
C GLN A 23 6.44 1.00 4.83
N GLU A 24 6.74 0.69 3.57
CA GLU A 24 5.88 1.05 2.43
C GLU A 24 4.48 0.44 2.54
N MET A 25 4.40 -0.82 2.95
CA MET A 25 3.15 -1.54 3.13
C MET A 25 2.28 -0.90 4.22
N PHE A 26 2.86 -0.60 5.39
CA PHE A 26 2.13 0.03 6.49
C PHE A 26 1.75 1.47 6.15
N LEU A 27 2.65 2.22 5.51
CA LEU A 27 2.36 3.56 5.04
C LEU A 27 1.18 3.56 4.06
N HIS A 28 1.12 2.60 3.14
CA HIS A 28 -0.02 2.43 2.23
C HIS A 28 -1.32 2.21 3.00
N VAL A 29 -1.33 1.32 4.00
CA VAL A 29 -2.52 1.02 4.82
C VAL A 29 -2.95 2.25 5.62
N ALA A 30 -2.02 2.91 6.30
CA ALA A 30 -2.31 4.11 7.09
C ALA A 30 -2.90 5.22 6.21
N ARG A 31 -2.37 5.40 5.00
CA ARG A 31 -2.86 6.37 4.01
C ARG A 31 -4.28 6.08 3.56
N GLU A 32 -4.57 4.82 3.21
CA GLU A 32 -5.90 4.39 2.80
C GLU A 32 -6.92 4.56 3.93
N LEU A 33 -6.59 4.15 5.14
CA LEU A 33 -7.45 4.28 6.32
C LEU A 33 -7.79 5.75 6.59
N THR A 34 -6.76 6.60 6.64
CA THR A 34 -6.88 8.02 6.94
C THR A 34 -7.63 8.75 5.83
N GLY A 35 -7.27 8.51 4.57
CA GLY A 35 -7.93 9.12 3.42
C GLY A 35 -9.42 8.75 3.33
N ARG A 36 -9.77 7.48 3.52
CA ARG A 36 -11.18 7.03 3.56
C ARG A 36 -11.93 7.58 4.75
N ALA A 37 -11.29 7.75 5.91
CA ALA A 37 -11.90 8.40 7.06
C ALA A 37 -12.17 9.89 6.76
N LYS A 38 -11.20 10.62 6.21
CA LYS A 38 -11.35 12.02 5.79
C LYS A 38 -12.46 12.18 4.76
N GLN A 39 -12.49 11.36 3.71
CA GLN A 39 -13.54 11.39 2.70
C GLN A 39 -14.95 11.20 3.28
N ARG A 40 -15.11 10.35 4.30
CA ARG A 40 -16.40 10.14 4.99
C ARG A 40 -16.83 11.33 5.85
N GLN A 41 -15.88 12.14 6.31
CA GLN A 41 -16.14 13.33 7.13
C GLN A 41 -16.46 14.57 6.28
N LEU A 42 -16.17 14.55 4.98
CA LEU A 42 -16.48 15.66 4.09
C LEU A 42 -17.99 15.84 3.90
N ALA A 43 -18.40 17.10 3.69
CA ALA A 43 -19.78 17.43 3.36
C ALA A 43 -20.24 16.73 2.07
N LYS A 44 -21.53 16.40 2.00
CA LYS A 44 -22.13 15.77 0.80
C LYS A 44 -21.81 16.58 -0.45
N GLY A 45 -21.34 15.90 -1.50
CA GLY A 45 -20.95 16.51 -2.78
C GLY A 45 -19.52 17.05 -2.83
N LYS A 46 -18.72 16.90 -1.74
CA LYS A 46 -17.28 17.19 -1.76
C LYS A 46 -16.47 15.90 -1.85
N ALA A 47 -15.39 15.95 -2.62
CA ALA A 47 -14.41 14.88 -2.74
C ALA A 47 -13.09 15.31 -2.09
N LEU A 48 -12.36 14.33 -1.55
CA LEU A 48 -11.01 14.51 -1.06
C LEU A 48 -10.09 14.76 -2.25
N ASP A 49 -9.28 15.82 -2.16
CA ASP A 49 -8.16 16.03 -3.05
C ASP A 49 -7.04 15.04 -2.65
N TRP A 50 -7.05 13.87 -3.29
CA TRP A 50 -6.16 12.77 -2.95
C TRP A 50 -4.68 13.10 -3.17
N GLU A 51 -4.37 13.92 -4.18
CA GLU A 51 -3.00 14.32 -4.48
C GLU A 51 -2.42 15.14 -3.32
N LYS A 52 -3.10 16.22 -2.92
CA LYS A 52 -2.66 17.05 -1.79
C LYS A 52 -2.67 16.30 -0.47
N PHE A 53 -3.66 15.43 -0.27
CA PHE A 53 -3.70 14.58 0.92
C PHE A 53 -2.48 13.67 0.96
N ASN A 54 -2.13 13.01 -0.14
CA ASN A 54 -0.99 12.10 -0.22
C ASN A 54 0.34 12.84 -0.03
N GLU A 55 0.51 14.03 -0.61
CA GLU A 55 1.68 14.87 -0.39
C GLU A 55 1.86 15.21 1.10
N HIS A 56 0.79 15.72 1.72
CA HIS A 56 0.82 16.05 3.15
C HIS A 56 1.09 14.82 4.02
N PHE A 57 0.43 13.70 3.71
CA PHE A 57 0.56 12.44 4.42
C PHE A 57 2.00 11.91 4.33
N ASN A 58 2.55 11.79 3.12
CA ASN A 58 3.90 11.29 2.93
C ASN A 58 4.95 12.20 3.59
N HIS A 59 4.73 13.52 3.60
CA HIS A 59 5.62 14.44 4.31
C HIS A 59 5.56 14.25 5.83
N PHE A 60 4.37 14.03 6.39
CA PHE A 60 4.20 13.82 7.83
C PHE A 60 4.89 12.53 8.32
N TYR A 61 4.79 11.45 7.55
CA TYR A 61 5.35 10.14 7.90
C TYR A 61 6.75 9.90 7.29
N ALA A 62 7.40 10.93 6.73
CA ALA A 62 8.67 10.77 6.01
C ALA A 62 9.78 10.16 6.87
N ASP A 63 9.79 10.48 8.17
CA ASP A 63 10.81 10.04 9.12
C ASP A 63 10.37 8.87 10.01
N TYR A 64 9.16 8.32 9.79
CA TYR A 64 8.62 7.24 10.62
C TYR A 64 9.18 5.89 10.17
N THR A 65 9.59 5.06 11.14
CA THR A 65 9.94 3.66 10.93
C THR A 65 8.71 2.78 10.70
N ALA A 66 8.89 1.56 10.19
CA ALA A 66 7.77 0.64 9.98
C ALA A 66 7.04 0.33 11.30
N ASP A 67 7.79 0.10 12.39
CA ASP A 67 7.22 -0.21 13.70
C ASP A 67 6.42 0.98 14.28
N GLU A 68 6.89 2.23 14.09
CA GLU A 68 6.13 3.42 14.51
C GLU A 68 4.80 3.56 13.76
N ILE A 69 4.81 3.31 12.44
CA ILE A 69 3.58 3.34 11.63
C ILE A 69 2.64 2.20 12.06
N LEU A 70 3.17 1.00 12.30
CA LEU A 70 2.39 -0.15 12.76
C LEU A 70 1.71 0.15 14.10
N ASP A 71 2.46 0.68 15.06
CA ASP A 71 1.93 1.05 16.37
C ASP A 71 0.83 2.11 16.24
N GLU A 72 1.01 3.13 15.39
CA GLU A 72 -0.05 4.10 15.14
C GLU A 72 -1.31 3.46 14.56
N ILE A 73 -1.18 2.55 13.58
CA ILE A 73 -2.32 1.84 13.00
C ILE A 73 -3.06 1.06 14.08
N LEU A 74 -2.35 0.25 14.87
CA LEU A 74 -2.96 -0.63 15.88
C LEU A 74 -3.59 0.17 17.03
N ASN A 75 -2.99 1.28 17.43
CA ASN A 75 -3.53 2.16 18.48
C ASN A 75 -4.80 2.90 18.04
N ASN A 76 -4.95 3.19 16.74
CA ASN A 76 -6.10 3.94 16.22
C ASN A 76 -7.18 3.05 15.59
N CYS A 77 -6.84 1.81 15.22
CA CYS A 77 -7.76 0.87 14.57
C CYS A 77 -8.03 -0.35 15.45
N TYR A 78 -8.96 -0.21 16.40
CA TYR A 78 -9.34 -1.25 17.37
C TYR A 78 -9.77 -2.61 16.78
N TRP A 79 -10.07 -2.68 15.50
CA TRP A 79 -10.47 -3.90 14.78
C TRP A 79 -9.29 -4.61 14.10
N LEU A 80 -8.09 -4.02 14.12
CA LEU A 80 -6.83 -4.64 13.75
C LEU A 80 -6.10 -5.07 15.03
N ALA A 81 -5.68 -6.32 15.08
CA ALA A 81 -5.12 -6.93 16.29
C ALA A 81 -3.62 -7.27 16.20
N SER A 82 -3.04 -7.19 15.00
CA SER A 82 -1.67 -7.62 14.76
C SER A 82 -1.12 -7.03 13.45
N GLU A 83 0.21 -7.09 13.32
CA GLU A 83 0.92 -6.81 12.07
C GLU A 83 0.33 -7.61 10.90
N GLN A 84 0.13 -8.92 11.07
CA GLN A 84 -0.44 -9.76 10.01
C GLN A 84 -1.80 -9.27 9.52
N ALA A 85 -2.65 -8.75 10.41
CA ALA A 85 -3.93 -8.18 10.02
C ALA A 85 -3.78 -6.91 9.16
N VAL A 86 -2.73 -6.11 9.42
CA VAL A 86 -2.36 -4.94 8.61
C VAL A 86 -1.84 -5.38 7.23
N ILE A 87 -1.00 -6.41 7.19
CA ILE A 87 -0.49 -7.02 5.95
C ILE A 87 -1.64 -7.54 5.08
N ASP A 88 -2.56 -8.30 5.66
CA ASP A 88 -3.72 -8.85 4.93
C ASP A 88 -4.61 -7.71 4.38
N LEU A 89 -4.73 -6.62 5.14
CA LEU A 89 -5.48 -5.43 4.71
C LEU A 89 -4.81 -4.73 3.53
N HIS A 90 -3.48 -4.62 3.54
CA HIS A 90 -2.71 -4.05 2.42
C HIS A 90 -3.04 -4.78 1.12
N PHE A 91 -2.94 -6.12 1.11
CA PHE A 91 -3.24 -6.91 -0.08
C PHE A 91 -4.71 -6.80 -0.49
N ARG A 92 -5.63 -6.70 0.46
CA ARG A 92 -7.04 -6.44 0.14
C ARG A 92 -7.24 -5.11 -0.59
N TYR A 93 -6.57 -4.03 -0.16
CA TYR A 93 -6.65 -2.74 -0.85
C TYR A 93 -6.07 -2.80 -2.28
N ILE A 94 -4.95 -3.50 -2.47
CA ILE A 94 -4.40 -3.72 -3.82
C ILE A 94 -5.41 -4.48 -4.70
N GLN A 95 -6.00 -5.57 -4.18
CA GLN A 95 -7.00 -6.34 -4.93
C GLN A 95 -8.22 -5.51 -5.30
N ASP A 96 -8.70 -4.65 -4.39
CA ASP A 96 -9.83 -3.76 -4.66
C ASP A 96 -9.48 -2.72 -5.73
N ALA A 97 -8.27 -2.16 -5.71
CA ALA A 97 -7.78 -1.24 -6.74
C ALA A 97 -7.69 -1.93 -8.12
N VAL A 98 -7.16 -3.16 -8.18
CA VAL A 98 -7.10 -3.96 -9.42
C VAL A 98 -8.50 -4.30 -9.93
N LYS A 99 -9.45 -4.63 -9.05
CA LYS A 99 -10.85 -4.88 -9.46
C LYS A 99 -11.51 -3.60 -9.98
N ALA A 100 -11.25 -2.46 -9.36
CA ALA A 100 -11.79 -1.18 -9.79
C ALA A 100 -11.25 -0.77 -11.17
N SER A 101 -9.96 -0.97 -11.43
CA SER A 101 -9.36 -0.69 -12.75
C SER A 101 -9.97 -1.57 -13.84
N LYS A 102 -10.10 -2.89 -13.60
CA LYS A 102 -10.74 -3.82 -14.54
C LYS A 102 -12.19 -3.48 -14.86
N ARG A 103 -12.95 -2.91 -13.91
CA ARG A 103 -14.36 -2.50 -14.16
C ARG A 103 -14.48 -1.28 -15.07
N ASN A 104 -13.46 -0.42 -15.10
CA ASN A 104 -13.42 0.74 -15.98
C ASN A 104 -12.93 0.36 -17.40
N VAL A 105 -12.40 -0.85 -17.57
CA VAL A 105 -12.04 -1.46 -18.86
C VAL A 105 -13.14 -2.45 -19.22
N LYS A 106 -14.29 -1.95 -19.68
CA LYS A 106 -15.25 -2.81 -20.40
C LYS A 106 -14.99 -2.68 -21.89
N GLU A 107 -14.75 -3.84 -22.50
CA GLU A 107 -14.50 -4.11 -23.93
C GLU A 107 -13.04 -3.95 -24.39
N GLU A 108 -12.19 -4.88 -23.98
CA GLU A 108 -11.52 -5.73 -24.97
C GLU A 108 -11.13 -7.03 -24.27
N ASN A 109 -11.77 -8.10 -24.71
CA ASN A 109 -11.43 -9.45 -24.32
C ASN A 109 -10.20 -9.80 -25.14
N ASP A 110 -9.03 -9.87 -24.53
CA ASP A 110 -7.98 -10.72 -25.07
C ASP A 110 -7.15 -11.30 -23.93
N GLU A 111 -7.14 -12.63 -23.89
CA GLU A 111 -6.26 -13.43 -23.07
C GLU A 111 -4.82 -13.09 -23.48
N THR A 112 -4.13 -12.28 -22.69
CA THR A 112 -2.67 -12.19 -22.80
C THR A 112 -2.07 -12.07 -21.42
N ASP A 113 -1.73 -13.24 -20.88
CA ASP A 113 -0.82 -13.34 -19.76
C ASP A 113 0.03 -14.61 -19.92
N ASP A 114 1.07 -14.54 -20.77
CA ASP A 114 2.23 -15.44 -20.67
C ASP A 114 3.19 -14.94 -19.56
N PHE A 115 2.64 -14.27 -18.53
CA PHE A 115 3.22 -13.43 -17.46
C PHE A 115 3.53 -11.95 -17.87
N ILE A 116 2.51 -11.24 -18.43
CA ILE A 116 2.33 -9.87 -19.00
C ILE A 116 3.58 -8.95 -18.94
N LYS A 117 4.26 -8.53 -20.01
CA LYS A 117 4.07 -8.62 -21.48
C LYS A 117 4.88 -9.74 -22.11
#